data_AF-A0A1A2Y699-F1
#
_entry.id   AF-A0A1A2Y699-F1
#
_cell.length_a   1.000
_cell.length_b   1.000
_cell.length_c   1.000
_cell.angle_alpha   90.00
_cell.angle_beta   90.00
_cell.angle_gamma   90.00
#
_symmetry.space_group_name_H-M   'P 1'
#
loop_
_entity.id
_entity.type
_entity.pdbx_description
1 polymer ?
#
loop_
_entity_poly.entity_id
_entity_poly.type
_entity_poly.pdbx_seq_one_letter_code
_entity_poly.pdbx_strand_id
1 'polypeptide(L)'
;MTADERRGAVDLTNLDQPLSPDAGATKRDLIDYLDAVADRLLPVVAGRALTVLRVLGGRPAFMQKNVPDYAPAWLRTVPVWAEASKRQVRYAVCDDLRTLLWLANQRAVEYHPSLGLADDLRRPTHLVLDLDPPADDDFTAVVAVAHVVRQALADSGLAGAVKTSGAKGIHVFVPLDGTVAVDDVAAATRALAARSEALDPLRATTAFIVADRAGKVFVDSTRAGGATVVAAYSPRLRPGMPVSFPLAWSDLDSARPVDFTIHTALDALAGRDPWAEHMPDPQRLPDDLIEQGRAIPVARVAAMHEGKRRARARRDD
;
A
#
# COMPACT_ATOMS: atom_id res chain seq x y z
N MET A 1 6.89 18.08 28.61
CA MET A 1 5.43 17.88 28.50
C MET A 1 5.08 16.73 29.41
N THR A 2 4.09 16.89 30.28
CA THR A 2 3.56 15.80 31.10
C THR A 2 2.82 14.80 30.23
N ALA A 3 2.90 13.51 30.55
CA ALA A 3 2.13 12.48 29.88
C ALA A 3 0.64 12.64 30.23
N ASP A 4 -0.23 12.53 29.23
CA ASP A 4 -1.69 12.56 29.41
C ASP A 4 -2.17 11.18 29.91
N GLU A 5 -1.56 10.10 29.41
CA GLU A 5 -1.92 8.71 29.68
C GLU A 5 -0.70 7.80 29.38
N ARG A 6 -0.66 6.59 29.95
CA ARG A 6 0.31 5.56 29.58
C ARG A 6 -0.39 4.31 29.06
N ARG A 7 -0.05 3.87 27.84
CA ARG A 7 -0.61 2.68 27.19
C ARG A 7 0.46 1.86 26.51
N GLY A 8 0.40 0.53 26.62
CA GLY A 8 1.40 -0.37 26.02
C GLY A 8 2.86 -0.02 26.39
N ALA A 9 3.08 0.46 27.63
CA ALA A 9 4.36 0.98 28.11
C ALA A 9 4.92 2.22 27.36
N VAL A 10 4.05 3.01 26.71
CA VAL A 10 4.35 4.29 26.06
C VAL A 10 3.60 5.42 26.76
N ASP A 11 4.30 6.51 27.06
CA ASP A 11 3.70 7.74 27.56
C ASP A 11 3.13 8.57 26.40
N LEU A 12 1.83 8.79 26.42
CA LEU A 12 1.08 9.50 25.39
C LEU A 12 0.92 10.98 25.77
N THR A 13 0.94 11.87 24.79
CA THR A 13 0.89 13.33 24.99
C THR A 13 0.05 14.01 23.93
N ASN A 14 -0.49 15.21 24.15
CA ASN A 14 -1.21 15.96 23.12
C ASN A 14 -2.36 15.15 22.47
N LEU A 15 -3.08 14.36 23.26
CA LEU A 15 -4.08 13.41 22.76
C LEU A 15 -5.26 14.10 22.08
N ASP A 16 -5.67 15.26 22.59
CA ASP A 16 -6.82 16.01 22.07
C ASP A 16 -6.49 16.86 20.84
N GLN A 17 -5.24 16.87 20.38
CA GLN A 17 -4.87 17.64 19.20
C GLN A 17 -5.42 17.01 17.91
N PRO A 18 -6.03 17.79 17.02
CA PRO A 18 -6.46 17.30 15.71
C PRO A 18 -5.27 16.82 14.87
N LEU A 19 -5.48 15.80 14.03
CA LEU A 19 -4.44 15.25 13.13
C LEU A 19 -4.14 16.21 11.97
N SER A 20 -5.19 16.74 11.33
CA SER A 20 -5.18 17.80 10.34
C SER A 20 -6.52 18.55 10.38
N PRO A 21 -6.66 19.73 9.75
CA PRO A 21 -7.91 20.49 9.75
C PRO A 21 -9.13 19.69 9.25
N ASP A 22 -8.93 18.87 8.22
CA ASP A 22 -10.03 18.15 7.55
C ASP A 22 -10.13 16.68 7.97
N ALA A 23 -9.24 16.18 8.83
CA ALA A 23 -9.23 14.77 9.24
C ALA A 23 -10.51 14.34 9.96
N GLY A 24 -11.16 15.25 10.69
CA GLY A 24 -12.28 14.90 11.58
C GLY A 24 -11.87 13.93 12.69
N ALA A 25 -10.59 13.97 13.09
CA ALA A 25 -10.00 13.05 14.07
C ALA A 25 -8.87 13.71 14.86
N THR A 26 -8.78 13.33 16.12
CA THR A 26 -7.72 13.68 17.08
C THR A 26 -6.61 12.64 17.08
N LYS A 27 -5.51 12.93 17.79
CA LYS A 27 -4.46 11.94 18.02
C LYS A 27 -4.96 10.77 18.88
N ARG A 28 -5.88 11.04 19.82
CA ARG A 28 -6.55 10.00 20.61
C ARG A 28 -7.27 9.01 19.71
N ASP A 29 -8.09 9.48 18.78
CA ASP A 29 -8.84 8.61 17.86
C ASP A 29 -7.92 7.70 17.03
N LEU A 30 -6.79 8.24 16.54
CA LEU A 30 -5.79 7.44 15.83
C LEU A 30 -5.19 6.34 16.73
N ILE A 31 -4.82 6.69 17.95
CA ILE A 31 -4.21 5.75 18.90
C ILE A 31 -5.21 4.65 19.28
N ASP A 32 -6.44 5.04 19.62
CA ASP A 32 -7.50 4.12 20.01
C ASP A 32 -7.84 3.16 18.86
N TYR A 33 -7.93 3.66 17.63
CA TYR A 33 -8.10 2.83 16.44
C TYR A 33 -6.97 1.82 16.26
N LEU A 34 -5.71 2.29 16.25
CA LEU A 34 -4.55 1.44 16.00
C LEU A 34 -4.35 0.37 17.08
N ASP A 35 -4.65 0.70 18.34
CA ASP A 35 -4.67 -0.24 19.46
C ASP A 35 -5.73 -1.32 19.25
N ALA A 36 -6.96 -0.94 18.88
CA ALA A 36 -8.06 -1.86 18.65
C ALA A 36 -7.87 -2.79 17.43
N VAL A 37 -7.12 -2.35 16.40
CA VAL A 37 -6.78 -3.19 15.24
C VAL A 37 -5.40 -3.84 15.34
N ALA A 38 -4.68 -3.69 16.46
CA ALA A 38 -3.28 -4.11 16.56
C ALA A 38 -3.06 -5.59 16.20
N ASP A 39 -3.94 -6.49 16.68
CA ASP A 39 -3.85 -7.93 16.41
C ASP A 39 -3.98 -8.28 14.91
N ARG A 40 -4.60 -7.39 14.11
CA ARG A 40 -4.78 -7.55 12.65
C ARG A 40 -3.71 -6.82 11.86
N LEU A 41 -3.32 -5.63 12.30
CA LEU A 41 -2.33 -4.79 11.63
C LEU A 41 -0.90 -5.31 11.82
N LEU A 42 -0.54 -5.75 13.03
CA LEU A 42 0.82 -6.18 13.35
C LEU A 42 1.30 -7.34 12.47
N PRO A 43 0.52 -8.41 12.21
CA PRO A 43 0.94 -9.46 11.26
C PRO A 43 1.27 -8.95 9.85
N VAL A 44 0.67 -7.83 9.42
CA VAL A 44 0.90 -7.24 8.09
C VAL A 44 2.22 -6.46 8.04
N VAL A 45 2.61 -5.80 9.13
CA VAL A 45 3.78 -4.90 9.17
C VAL A 45 5.01 -5.50 9.87
N ALA A 46 4.84 -6.55 10.67
CA ALA A 46 5.92 -7.18 11.44
C ALA A 46 7.03 -7.71 10.53
N GLY A 47 8.27 -7.63 11.01
CA GLY A 47 9.47 -8.07 10.31
C GLY A 47 9.82 -7.25 9.07
N ARG A 48 9.13 -6.13 8.79
CA ARG A 48 9.33 -5.32 7.57
C ARG A 48 9.96 -3.97 7.90
N ALA A 49 10.75 -3.45 6.96
CA ALA A 49 11.23 -2.07 7.03
C ALA A 49 10.05 -1.13 6.81
N LEU A 50 9.71 -0.33 7.82
CA LEU A 50 8.50 0.47 7.81
C LEU A 50 8.79 1.93 7.42
N THR A 51 8.14 2.38 6.35
CA THR A 51 7.97 3.82 6.09
C THR A 51 6.65 4.26 6.70
N VAL A 52 6.62 5.45 7.30
CA VAL A 52 5.36 6.03 7.81
C VAL A 52 5.12 7.41 7.23
N LEU A 53 3.85 7.75 7.00
CA LEU A 53 3.45 9.13 6.74
C LEU A 53 3.13 9.80 8.07
N ARG A 54 3.84 10.88 8.40
CA ARG A 54 3.62 11.65 9.63
C ARG A 54 3.00 13.00 9.32
N VAL A 55 2.20 13.48 10.27
CA VAL A 55 1.68 14.85 10.27
C VAL A 55 2.01 15.52 11.59
N LEU A 56 2.68 16.67 11.54
CA LEU A 56 2.97 17.49 12.72
C LEU A 56 2.08 18.73 12.66
N GLY A 57 1.55 19.19 13.80
CA GLY A 57 0.63 20.32 13.85
C GLY A 57 1.13 21.52 13.05
N GLY A 58 0.28 22.05 12.16
CA GLY A 58 0.59 23.21 11.32
C GLY A 58 1.60 22.97 10.19
N ARG A 59 2.02 21.71 9.92
CA ARG A 59 3.00 21.38 8.87
C ARG A 59 2.41 20.42 7.84
N PRO A 60 2.87 20.48 6.58
CA PRO A 60 2.56 19.47 5.58
C PRO A 60 2.96 18.08 6.06
N ALA A 61 2.17 17.07 5.67
CA ALA A 61 2.53 15.69 5.91
C ALA A 61 3.80 15.30 5.16
N PHE A 62 4.58 14.38 5.73
CA PHE A 62 5.82 13.90 5.11
C PHE A 62 6.04 12.41 5.34
N MET A 63 6.71 11.78 4.37
CA MET A 63 7.13 10.38 4.47
C MET A 63 8.42 10.29 5.29
N GLN A 64 8.37 9.57 6.40
CA GLN A 64 9.52 9.28 7.24
C GLN A 64 10.00 7.85 6.99
N LYS A 65 11.23 7.75 6.50
CA LYS A 65 11.98 6.50 6.33
C LYS A 65 13.00 6.29 7.44
N ASN A 66 13.75 7.34 7.76
CA ASN A 66 14.77 7.31 8.81
C ASN A 66 14.11 7.54 10.17
N VAL A 67 14.38 6.68 11.15
CA VAL A 67 14.00 6.95 12.53
C VAL A 67 14.71 8.21 13.05
N PRO A 68 14.05 9.02 13.89
CA PRO A 68 14.66 10.19 14.51
C PRO A 68 15.68 9.79 15.58
N ASP A 69 16.63 10.68 15.88
CA ASP A 69 17.69 10.42 16.88
C ASP A 69 17.16 10.24 18.30
N TYR A 70 15.98 10.79 18.60
CA TYR A 70 15.27 10.61 19.88
C TYR A 70 14.47 9.30 19.96
N ALA A 71 14.55 8.43 18.95
CA ALA A 71 13.87 7.14 19.00
C ALA A 71 14.31 6.34 20.24
N PRO A 72 13.38 5.72 20.98
CA PRO A 72 13.71 4.97 22.17
C PRO A 72 14.68 3.82 21.88
N ALA A 73 15.58 3.51 22.81
CA ALA A 73 16.58 2.46 22.65
C ALA A 73 16.00 1.05 22.41
N TRP A 74 14.76 0.80 22.85
CA TRP A 74 14.06 -0.46 22.64
C TRP A 74 13.42 -0.58 21.24
N LEU A 75 13.33 0.50 20.46
CA LEU A 75 12.78 0.47 19.11
C LEU A 75 13.74 -0.30 18.19
N ARG A 76 13.30 -1.46 17.69
CA ARG A 76 14.06 -2.21 16.68
C ARG A 76 14.17 -1.40 15.39
N THR A 77 15.38 -1.35 14.82
CA THR A 77 15.64 -0.69 13.53
C THR A 77 16.47 -1.57 12.62
N VAL A 78 16.24 -1.48 11.31
CA VAL A 78 17.05 -2.15 10.28
C VAL A 78 17.74 -1.11 9.39
N PRO A 79 19.06 -1.25 9.11
CA PRO A 79 19.75 -0.39 8.16
C PRO A 79 19.41 -0.82 6.72
N VAL A 80 19.01 0.15 5.89
CA VAL A 80 18.75 -0.07 4.46
C VAL A 80 19.56 0.94 3.66
N TRP A 81 20.30 0.45 2.67
CA TRP A 81 21.06 1.30 1.77
C TRP A 81 20.11 2.10 0.87
N ALA A 82 20.19 3.43 0.95
CA ALA A 82 19.41 4.34 0.13
C ALA A 82 20.25 4.82 -1.06
N GLU A 83 19.97 4.30 -2.24
CA GLU A 83 20.76 4.59 -3.44
C GLU A 83 20.74 6.07 -3.84
N ALA A 84 19.60 6.75 -3.65
CA ALA A 84 19.43 8.16 -3.98
C ALA A 84 20.29 9.10 -3.11
N SER A 85 20.56 8.72 -1.87
CA SER A 85 21.32 9.54 -0.91
C SER A 85 22.67 8.94 -0.52
N LYS A 86 23.05 7.80 -1.11
CA LYS A 86 24.32 7.10 -0.92
C LYS A 86 24.69 6.91 0.55
N ARG A 87 23.69 6.56 1.38
CA ARG A 87 23.87 6.32 2.82
C ARG A 87 22.97 5.22 3.34
N GLN A 88 23.32 4.70 4.51
CA GLN A 88 22.42 3.86 5.31
C GLN A 88 21.30 4.71 5.93
N VAL A 89 20.07 4.23 5.80
CA VAL A 89 18.88 4.80 6.43
C VAL A 89 18.36 3.76 7.42
N ARG A 90 18.07 4.18 8.66
CA ARG A 90 17.57 3.30 9.72
C ARG A 90 16.05 3.31 9.69
N TYR A 91 15.45 2.22 9.23
CA TYR A 91 14.01 2.05 9.22
C TYR A 91 13.54 1.47 10.55
N ALA A 92 12.37 1.88 11.02
CA ALA A 92 11.71 1.20 12.13
C ALA A 92 11.23 -0.19 11.68
N VAL A 93 11.24 -1.14 12.60
CA VAL A 93 10.56 -2.44 12.44
C VAL A 93 9.47 -2.52 13.50
N CYS A 94 8.22 -2.60 13.08
CA CYS A 94 7.06 -2.57 13.98
C CYS A 94 6.57 -3.99 14.26
N ASP A 95 7.20 -4.65 15.24
CA ASP A 95 6.91 -6.04 15.60
C ASP A 95 5.87 -6.19 16.73
N ASP A 96 5.58 -5.11 17.46
CA ASP A 96 4.76 -5.16 18.66
C ASP A 96 3.88 -3.92 18.86
N LEU A 97 2.90 -4.07 19.77
CA LEU A 97 1.97 -3.00 20.14
C LEU A 97 2.70 -1.76 20.68
N ARG A 98 3.76 -1.95 21.47
CA ARG A 98 4.53 -0.84 22.05
C ARG A 98 5.12 0.06 20.96
N THR A 99 5.68 -0.56 19.92
CA THR A 99 6.24 0.14 18.76
C THR A 99 5.15 0.84 17.97
N LEU A 100 4.01 0.17 17.73
CA LEU A 100 2.87 0.74 17.04
C LEU A 100 2.34 2.00 17.76
N LEU A 101 2.10 1.91 19.07
CA LEU A 101 1.62 3.03 19.87
C LEU A 101 2.64 4.16 19.96
N TRP A 102 3.95 3.86 19.99
CA TRP A 102 4.97 4.90 19.92
C TRP A 102 4.94 5.64 18.58
N LEU A 103 4.86 4.93 17.45
CA LEU A 103 4.71 5.52 16.12
C LEU A 103 3.45 6.40 16.03
N ALA A 104 2.31 5.90 16.52
CA ALA A 104 1.06 6.65 16.59
C ALA A 104 1.18 7.92 17.46
N ASN A 105 1.85 7.82 18.62
CA ASN A 105 2.14 8.96 19.48
C ASN A 105 3.03 10.01 18.79
N GLN A 106 3.92 9.56 17.91
CA GLN A 106 4.71 10.40 16.99
C GLN A 106 3.89 10.96 15.80
N ARG A 107 2.57 10.74 15.78
CA ARG A 107 1.64 11.16 14.71
C ARG A 107 1.96 10.51 13.36
N ALA A 108 2.42 9.25 13.39
CA ALA A 108 2.44 8.38 12.21
C ALA A 108 1.01 7.91 11.91
N VAL A 109 0.49 8.32 10.75
CA VAL A 109 -0.89 8.06 10.34
C VAL A 109 -0.97 6.89 9.37
N GLU A 110 -0.11 6.90 8.34
CA GLU A 110 -0.11 5.82 7.34
C GLU A 110 1.12 4.93 7.51
N TYR A 111 0.91 3.61 7.40
CA TYR A 111 1.91 2.58 7.60
C TYR A 111 2.19 1.89 6.26
N HIS A 112 3.43 2.01 5.80
CA HIS A 112 3.86 1.61 4.46
C HIS A 112 5.04 0.63 4.58
N PRO A 113 4.75 -0.66 4.85
CA PRO A 113 5.80 -1.66 4.99
C PRO A 113 6.48 -1.99 3.65
N SER A 114 7.71 -2.47 3.72
CA SER A 114 8.38 -3.09 2.57
C SER A 114 7.68 -4.39 2.14
N LEU A 115 7.68 -4.66 0.83
CA LEU A 115 7.09 -5.90 0.29
C LEU A 115 7.91 -7.15 0.65
N GLY A 116 9.23 -7.01 0.85
CA GLY A 116 10.10 -8.01 1.45
C GLY A 116 10.25 -7.83 2.96
N LEU A 117 10.74 -8.86 3.64
CA LEU A 117 11.14 -8.78 5.04
C LEU A 117 12.43 -7.97 5.18
N ALA A 118 12.67 -7.41 6.37
CA ALA A 118 13.84 -6.62 6.70
C ALA A 118 15.16 -7.38 6.44
N ASP A 119 15.14 -8.71 6.61
CA ASP A 119 16.31 -9.58 6.42
C ASP A 119 16.62 -9.86 4.93
N ASP A 120 15.62 -9.80 4.04
CA ASP A 120 15.82 -9.88 2.58
C ASP A 120 14.77 -9.05 1.82
N LEU A 121 15.07 -7.76 1.64
CA LEU A 121 14.20 -6.83 0.91
C LEU A 121 14.11 -7.13 -0.60
N ARG A 122 15.00 -7.98 -1.14
CA ARG A 122 15.03 -8.32 -2.58
C ARG A 122 14.15 -9.52 -2.91
N ARG A 123 13.50 -10.11 -1.91
CA ARG A 123 12.52 -11.19 -2.05
C ARG A 123 11.18 -10.71 -1.52
N PRO A 124 10.34 -10.09 -2.38
CA PRO A 124 8.99 -9.73 -2.00
C PRO A 124 8.21 -10.96 -1.55
N THR A 125 7.48 -10.82 -0.46
CA THR A 125 6.53 -11.83 0.04
C THR A 125 5.19 -11.77 -0.68
N HIS A 126 4.94 -10.69 -1.43
CA HIS A 126 3.70 -10.47 -2.16
C HIS A 126 3.99 -9.79 -3.50
N LEU A 127 3.21 -10.18 -4.51
CA LEU A 127 2.95 -9.38 -5.70
C LEU A 127 1.74 -8.48 -5.44
N VAL A 128 1.78 -7.24 -5.93
CA VAL A 128 0.68 -6.28 -5.76
C VAL A 128 0.30 -5.65 -7.10
N LEU A 129 -1.00 -5.62 -7.38
CA LEU A 129 -1.61 -4.80 -8.45
C LEU A 129 -2.38 -3.66 -7.79
N ASP A 130 -2.08 -2.43 -8.20
CA ASP A 130 -2.68 -1.19 -7.70
C ASP A 130 -3.60 -0.60 -8.78
N LEU A 131 -4.89 -0.50 -8.48
CA LEU A 131 -5.92 -0.13 -9.43
C LEU A 131 -6.36 1.31 -9.18
N ASP A 132 -5.97 2.19 -10.08
CA ASP A 132 -6.27 3.62 -10.00
C ASP A 132 -7.42 3.99 -10.94
N PRO A 133 -8.46 4.69 -10.45
CA PRO A 133 -9.58 5.09 -11.28
C PRO A 133 -9.16 6.14 -12.33
N PRO A 134 -9.95 6.28 -13.41
CA PRO A 134 -9.75 7.34 -14.40
C PRO A 134 -10.11 8.74 -13.89
N ALA A 135 -11.06 8.81 -12.95
CA ALA A 135 -11.55 10.03 -12.33
C ALA A 135 -11.73 9.82 -10.82
N ASP A 136 -11.86 10.90 -10.07
CA ASP A 136 -11.75 10.87 -8.61
C ASP A 136 -12.91 10.14 -7.90
N ASP A 137 -14.02 9.92 -8.57
CA ASP A 137 -15.29 9.43 -8.05
C ASP A 137 -15.77 8.10 -8.68
N ASP A 138 -15.00 7.50 -9.59
CA ASP A 138 -15.41 6.29 -10.32
C ASP A 138 -14.89 4.99 -9.68
N PHE A 139 -15.28 4.75 -8.41
CA PHE A 139 -14.93 3.51 -7.72
C PHE A 139 -15.55 2.27 -8.38
N THR A 140 -16.73 2.42 -8.98
CA THR A 140 -17.43 1.33 -9.68
C THR A 140 -16.63 0.80 -10.87
N ALA A 141 -16.01 1.67 -11.66
CA ALA A 141 -15.10 1.22 -12.73
C ALA A 141 -13.90 0.43 -12.18
N VAL A 142 -13.35 0.85 -11.04
CA VAL A 142 -12.23 0.16 -10.39
C VAL A 142 -12.65 -1.23 -9.90
N VAL A 143 -13.86 -1.37 -9.35
CA VAL A 143 -14.43 -2.68 -8.97
C VAL A 143 -14.57 -3.60 -10.19
N ALA A 144 -15.10 -3.09 -11.29
CA ALA A 144 -15.24 -3.87 -12.53
C ALA A 144 -13.87 -4.39 -13.01
N VAL A 145 -12.84 -3.54 -13.00
CA VAL A 145 -11.48 -3.94 -13.37
C VAL A 145 -10.82 -4.84 -12.33
N ALA A 146 -11.16 -4.73 -11.04
CA ALA A 146 -10.70 -5.66 -10.01
C ALA A 146 -11.18 -7.09 -10.27
N HIS A 147 -12.41 -7.28 -10.75
CA HIS A 147 -12.89 -8.60 -11.18
C HIS A 147 -12.18 -9.10 -12.44
N VAL A 148 -11.84 -8.22 -13.38
CA VAL A 148 -11.00 -8.58 -14.53
C VAL A 148 -9.61 -9.04 -14.10
N VAL A 149 -8.99 -8.35 -13.14
CA VAL A 149 -7.72 -8.77 -12.52
C VAL A 149 -7.86 -10.12 -11.83
N ARG A 150 -8.96 -10.35 -11.12
CA ARG A 150 -9.25 -11.65 -10.49
C ARG A 150 -9.33 -12.77 -11.53
N GLN A 151 -9.95 -12.51 -12.69
CA GLN A 151 -9.99 -13.46 -13.80
C GLN A 151 -8.58 -13.72 -14.36
N ALA A 152 -7.80 -12.66 -14.62
CA ALA A 152 -6.43 -12.80 -15.11
C ALA A 152 -5.51 -13.60 -14.16
N LEU A 153 -5.72 -13.45 -12.85
CA LEU A 153 -5.06 -14.27 -11.83
C LEU A 153 -5.48 -15.73 -11.95
N ALA A 154 -6.79 -16.01 -11.99
CA ALA A 154 -7.32 -17.36 -12.10
C ALA A 154 -6.84 -18.08 -13.38
N ASP A 155 -6.85 -17.39 -14.52
CA ASP A 155 -6.33 -17.90 -15.80
C ASP A 155 -4.82 -18.20 -15.75
N SER A 156 -4.11 -17.57 -14.82
CA SER A 156 -2.68 -17.80 -14.57
C SER A 156 -2.43 -18.81 -13.44
N GLY A 157 -3.48 -19.46 -12.91
CA GLY A 157 -3.37 -20.41 -11.80
C GLY A 157 -3.04 -19.75 -10.45
N LEU A 158 -3.33 -18.45 -10.31
CA LEU A 158 -3.07 -17.66 -9.11
C LEU A 158 -4.37 -17.20 -8.45
N ALA A 159 -4.30 -16.97 -7.14
CA ALA A 159 -5.34 -16.34 -6.33
C ALA A 159 -4.76 -15.17 -5.54
N GLY A 160 -5.61 -14.20 -5.21
CA GLY A 160 -5.22 -13.05 -4.40
C GLY A 160 -6.32 -12.58 -3.46
N ALA A 161 -5.92 -11.76 -2.48
CA ALA A 161 -6.80 -11.03 -1.58
C ALA A 161 -6.96 -9.57 -2.04
N VAL A 162 -8.08 -8.95 -1.66
CA VAL A 162 -8.43 -7.59 -2.10
C VAL A 162 -8.63 -6.67 -0.90
N LYS A 163 -8.24 -5.40 -1.07
CA LYS A 163 -8.55 -4.33 -0.11
C LYS A 163 -8.79 -3.02 -0.84
N THR A 164 -9.63 -2.16 -0.27
CA THR A 164 -9.64 -0.76 -0.68
C THR A 164 -8.29 -0.13 -0.37
N SER A 165 -7.87 0.87 -1.14
CA SER A 165 -6.65 1.61 -0.81
C SER A 165 -6.83 2.57 0.36
N GLY A 166 -8.06 2.83 0.80
CA GLY A 166 -8.40 3.96 1.69
C GLY A 166 -8.27 5.32 0.98
N ALA A 167 -8.11 5.31 -0.34
CA ALA A 167 -8.22 6.50 -1.18
C ALA A 167 -9.30 6.24 -2.22
N LYS A 168 -8.94 6.10 -3.49
CA LYS A 168 -9.89 5.99 -4.61
C LYS A 168 -9.79 4.66 -5.36
N GLY A 169 -8.83 3.83 -4.98
CA GLY A 169 -8.43 2.63 -5.72
C GLY A 169 -8.60 1.35 -4.92
N ILE A 170 -8.22 0.25 -5.57
CA ILE A 170 -8.21 -1.10 -5.00
C ILE A 170 -6.80 -1.66 -5.11
N HIS A 171 -6.35 -2.37 -4.08
CA HIS A 171 -5.15 -3.19 -4.19
C HIS A 171 -5.51 -4.67 -4.19
N VAL A 172 -4.88 -5.43 -5.08
CA VAL A 172 -4.95 -6.89 -5.11
C VAL A 172 -3.57 -7.44 -4.74
N PHE A 173 -3.53 -8.31 -3.73
CA PHE A 173 -2.32 -8.91 -3.19
C PHE A 173 -2.29 -10.41 -3.49
N VAL A 174 -1.17 -10.88 -4.02
CA VAL A 174 -0.90 -12.31 -4.27
C VAL A 174 0.29 -12.73 -3.39
N PRO A 175 0.09 -13.58 -2.38
CA PRO A 175 1.18 -14.03 -1.51
C PRO A 175 2.10 -14.98 -2.26
N LEU A 176 3.41 -14.85 -2.04
CA LEU A 176 4.46 -15.56 -2.76
C LEU A 176 5.27 -16.44 -1.79
N ASP A 177 5.71 -17.61 -2.27
CA ASP A 177 6.52 -18.57 -1.51
C ASP A 177 7.97 -18.12 -1.21
N GLY A 178 8.37 -16.94 -1.69
CA GLY A 178 9.71 -16.36 -1.47
C GLY A 178 10.81 -16.94 -2.37
N THR A 179 10.48 -17.84 -3.30
CA THR A 179 11.48 -18.46 -4.21
C THR A 179 12.00 -17.51 -5.28
N VAL A 180 11.19 -16.52 -5.66
CA VAL A 180 11.44 -15.58 -6.75
C VAL A 180 12.08 -14.27 -6.28
N ALA A 181 12.96 -13.71 -7.12
CA ALA A 181 13.58 -12.41 -6.87
C ALA A 181 12.65 -11.26 -7.32
N VAL A 182 12.88 -10.08 -6.76
CA VAL A 182 12.10 -8.85 -7.04
C VAL A 182 11.90 -8.54 -8.53
N ASP A 183 12.89 -8.80 -9.38
CA ASP A 183 12.81 -8.52 -10.82
C ASP A 183 11.83 -9.47 -11.53
N ASP A 184 11.74 -10.71 -11.09
CA ASP A 184 10.82 -11.72 -11.62
C ASP A 184 9.39 -11.48 -11.12
N VAL A 185 9.24 -11.05 -9.85
CA VAL A 185 7.96 -10.54 -9.35
C VAL A 185 7.50 -9.37 -10.21
N ALA A 186 8.38 -8.40 -10.49
CA ALA A 186 8.05 -7.26 -11.32
C ALA A 186 7.68 -7.63 -12.75
N ALA A 187 8.33 -8.64 -13.32
CA ALA A 187 7.96 -9.19 -14.62
C ALA A 187 6.54 -9.79 -14.57
N ALA A 188 6.28 -10.70 -13.64
CA ALA A 188 4.96 -11.31 -13.50
C ALA A 188 3.85 -10.28 -13.25
N THR A 189 4.10 -9.24 -12.45
CA THR A 189 3.12 -8.14 -12.25
C THR A 189 2.79 -7.43 -13.56
N ARG A 190 3.79 -7.16 -14.41
CA ARG A 190 3.55 -6.54 -15.74
C ARG A 190 2.73 -7.46 -16.64
N ALA A 191 3.01 -8.76 -16.63
CA ALA A 191 2.26 -9.73 -17.41
C ALA A 191 0.79 -9.80 -16.97
N LEU A 192 0.52 -9.84 -15.65
CA LEU A 192 -0.85 -9.82 -15.12
C LEU A 192 -1.59 -8.53 -15.47
N ALA A 193 -0.92 -7.38 -15.38
CA ALA A 193 -1.52 -6.11 -15.77
C ALA A 193 -1.88 -6.08 -17.26
N ALA A 194 -0.99 -6.58 -18.13
CA ALA A 194 -1.24 -6.68 -19.57
C ALA A 194 -2.33 -7.70 -19.91
N ARG A 195 -2.37 -8.86 -19.23
CA ARG A 195 -3.46 -9.84 -19.36
C ARG A 195 -4.80 -9.23 -18.95
N SER A 196 -4.82 -8.44 -17.88
CA SER A 196 -6.02 -7.73 -17.43
C SER A 196 -6.50 -6.69 -18.45
N GLU A 197 -5.60 -5.89 -19.03
CA GLU A 197 -5.94 -4.98 -20.14
C GLU A 197 -6.44 -5.72 -21.38
N ALA A 198 -5.89 -6.89 -21.70
CA ALA A 198 -6.34 -7.69 -22.84
C ALA A 198 -7.75 -8.29 -22.65
N LEU A 199 -8.13 -8.63 -21.41
CA LEU A 199 -9.45 -9.15 -21.08
C LEU A 199 -10.55 -8.09 -21.18
N ASP A 200 -10.27 -6.84 -20.80
CA ASP A 200 -11.21 -5.72 -20.96
C ASP A 200 -10.47 -4.42 -21.39
N PRO A 201 -10.11 -4.29 -22.68
CA PRO A 201 -9.34 -3.14 -23.17
C PRO A 201 -10.12 -1.83 -23.18
N LEU A 202 -11.45 -1.91 -23.01
CA LEU A 202 -12.34 -0.75 -22.94
C LEU A 202 -12.30 -0.11 -21.55
N ARG A 203 -12.07 -0.89 -20.48
CA ARG A 203 -12.09 -0.39 -19.10
C ARG A 203 -10.73 -0.33 -18.44
N ALA A 204 -9.79 -1.20 -18.82
CA ALA A 204 -8.48 -1.29 -18.21
C ALA A 204 -7.37 -0.73 -19.10
N THR A 205 -6.30 -0.25 -18.48
CA THR A 205 -5.09 0.12 -19.20
C THR A 205 -3.80 -0.03 -18.39
N THR A 206 -2.71 -0.32 -19.08
CA THR A 206 -1.35 -0.29 -18.53
C THR A 206 -0.58 0.99 -18.91
N ALA A 207 -1.24 1.96 -19.55
CA ALA A 207 -0.64 3.23 -19.95
C ALA A 207 -0.18 4.06 -18.72
N PHE A 208 1.13 4.21 -18.58
CA PHE A 208 1.72 4.94 -17.45
C PHE A 208 1.40 6.45 -17.49
N ILE A 209 1.37 7.06 -18.69
CA ILE A 209 1.07 8.48 -18.88
C ILE A 209 -0.44 8.69 -18.76
N VAL A 210 -0.86 9.57 -17.83
CA VAL A 210 -2.29 9.84 -17.54
C VAL A 210 -3.08 10.22 -18.79
N ALA A 211 -2.54 11.09 -19.64
CA ALA A 211 -3.20 11.50 -20.88
C ALA A 211 -3.44 10.35 -21.87
N ASP A 212 -2.60 9.31 -21.83
CA ASP A 212 -2.70 8.14 -22.72
C ASP A 212 -3.67 7.08 -22.14
N ARG A 213 -4.18 7.26 -20.91
CA ARG A 213 -5.13 6.33 -20.28
C ARG A 213 -6.54 6.39 -20.85
N ALA A 214 -6.88 7.46 -21.56
CA ALA A 214 -8.16 7.64 -22.24
C ALA A 214 -9.40 7.35 -21.38
N GLY A 215 -9.38 7.77 -20.11
CA GLY A 215 -10.51 7.57 -19.18
C GLY A 215 -10.68 6.12 -18.69
N LYS A 216 -9.65 5.28 -18.81
CA LYS A 216 -9.64 3.89 -18.33
C LYS A 216 -8.98 3.75 -16.96
N VAL A 217 -9.34 2.72 -16.21
CA VAL A 217 -8.70 2.33 -14.95
C VAL A 217 -7.27 1.90 -15.23
N PHE A 218 -6.32 2.49 -14.52
CA PHE A 218 -4.91 2.13 -14.64
C PHE A 218 -4.61 0.93 -13.75
N VAL A 219 -4.13 -0.15 -14.37
CA VAL A 219 -3.65 -1.36 -13.71
C VAL A 219 -2.14 -1.18 -13.46
N ASP A 220 -1.80 -0.58 -12.32
CA ASP A 220 -0.41 -0.27 -11.97
C ASP A 220 0.36 -1.52 -11.53
N SER A 221 1.35 -1.89 -12.35
CA SER A 221 2.29 -2.99 -12.09
C SER A 221 3.64 -2.52 -11.53
N THR A 222 3.79 -1.23 -11.23
CA THR A 222 5.07 -0.66 -10.75
C THR A 222 5.33 -0.90 -9.27
N ARG A 223 4.37 -1.49 -8.54
CA ARG A 223 4.45 -1.84 -7.11
C ARG A 223 5.09 -3.20 -6.85
N ALA A 224 6.21 -3.51 -7.49
CA ALA A 224 6.83 -4.84 -7.41
C ALA A 224 8.14 -4.90 -6.62
N GLY A 225 8.75 -3.75 -6.31
CA GLY A 225 10.04 -3.67 -5.60
C GLY A 225 10.49 -2.25 -5.32
N GLY A 226 11.04 -1.98 -4.13
CA GLY A 226 11.55 -0.66 -3.72
C GLY A 226 10.47 0.42 -3.45
N ALA A 227 9.25 0.24 -3.96
CA ALA A 227 8.06 0.97 -3.57
C ALA A 227 7.39 0.30 -2.36
N THR A 228 6.75 1.10 -1.52
CA THR A 228 5.90 0.63 -0.42
C THR A 228 4.44 0.73 -0.82
N VAL A 229 3.61 -0.15 -0.26
CA VAL A 229 2.15 -0.09 -0.38
C VAL A 229 1.59 0.08 1.03
N VAL A 230 0.55 0.90 1.18
CA VAL A 230 -0.09 1.09 2.48
C VAL A 230 -0.61 -0.25 3.02
N ALA A 231 -0.34 -0.56 4.28
CA ALA A 231 -0.75 -1.81 4.91
C ALA A 231 -2.28 -1.93 4.96
N ALA A 232 -2.79 -3.17 4.92
CA ALA A 232 -4.15 -3.44 5.37
C ALA A 232 -4.35 -2.90 6.79
N TYR A 233 -5.53 -2.34 7.08
CA TYR A 233 -5.88 -1.67 8.34
C TYR A 233 -5.13 -0.37 8.63
N SER A 234 -4.23 0.09 7.76
CA SER A 234 -3.61 1.40 7.94
C SER A 234 -4.63 2.51 7.60
N PRO A 235 -4.76 3.54 8.46
CA PRO A 235 -5.44 4.78 8.10
C PRO A 235 -4.75 5.49 6.93
N ARG A 236 -5.49 6.41 6.32
CA ARG A 236 -5.03 7.36 5.29
C ARG A 236 -5.29 8.77 5.76
N LEU A 237 -4.30 9.66 5.62
CA LEU A 237 -4.45 11.06 6.01
C LEU A 237 -5.25 11.82 4.93
N ARG A 238 -6.56 11.63 4.96
CA ARG A 238 -7.55 12.21 4.05
C ARG A 238 -8.78 12.64 4.85
N PRO A 239 -9.69 13.47 4.28
CA PRO A 239 -10.93 13.82 4.95
C PRO A 239 -11.69 12.56 5.43
N GLY A 240 -12.08 12.55 6.70
CA GLY A 240 -12.75 11.41 7.34
C GLY A 240 -11.85 10.24 7.76
N MET A 241 -10.52 10.32 7.55
CA MET A 241 -9.54 9.29 7.94
C MET A 241 -9.92 7.87 7.46
N PRO A 242 -10.12 7.66 6.15
CA PRO A 242 -10.42 6.35 5.59
C PRO A 242 -9.29 5.36 5.84
N VAL A 243 -9.63 4.07 5.81
CA VAL A 243 -8.73 2.95 6.09
C VAL A 243 -8.49 2.15 4.81
N SER A 244 -7.27 1.64 4.61
CA SER A 244 -7.05 0.60 3.59
C SER A 244 -7.68 -0.70 4.08
N PHE A 245 -8.94 -0.93 3.70
CA PHE A 245 -9.82 -1.90 4.34
C PHE A 245 -9.90 -3.22 3.53
N PRO A 246 -9.49 -4.35 4.11
CA PRO A 246 -9.65 -5.69 3.53
C PRO A 246 -11.09 -6.08 3.32
N LEU A 247 -11.38 -6.73 2.20
CA LEU A 247 -12.74 -7.17 1.82
C LEU A 247 -12.71 -8.60 1.28
N ALA A 248 -13.84 -9.29 1.41
CA ALA A 248 -14.09 -10.46 0.57
C ALA A 248 -14.34 -9.99 -0.87
N TRP A 249 -13.98 -10.81 -1.86
CA TRP A 249 -14.31 -10.53 -3.26
C TRP A 249 -15.82 -10.38 -3.52
N SER A 250 -16.66 -11.06 -2.73
CA SER A 250 -18.13 -10.97 -2.81
C SER A 250 -18.68 -9.61 -2.41
N ASP A 251 -17.95 -8.88 -1.56
CA ASP A 251 -18.46 -7.66 -0.92
C ASP A 251 -18.08 -6.41 -1.73
N LEU A 252 -17.18 -6.58 -2.71
CA LEU A 252 -16.52 -5.51 -3.44
C LEU A 252 -17.50 -4.61 -4.22
N ASP A 253 -18.55 -5.19 -4.80
CA ASP A 253 -19.57 -4.48 -5.59
C ASP A 253 -20.39 -3.50 -4.72
N SER A 254 -20.57 -3.84 -3.45
CA SER A 254 -21.34 -3.04 -2.49
C SER A 254 -20.49 -2.05 -1.69
N ALA A 255 -19.18 -2.28 -1.62
CA ALA A 255 -18.28 -1.47 -0.82
C ALA A 255 -18.14 -0.04 -1.35
N ARG A 256 -17.98 0.93 -0.45
CA ARG A 256 -17.42 2.25 -0.76
C ARG A 256 -16.24 2.53 0.16
N PRO A 257 -15.10 3.06 -0.34
CA PRO A 257 -13.95 3.35 0.52
C PRO A 257 -14.26 4.27 1.70
N VAL A 258 -15.23 5.17 1.54
CA VAL A 258 -15.66 6.12 2.57
C VAL A 258 -16.42 5.47 3.73
N ASP A 259 -16.91 4.24 3.55
CA ASP A 259 -17.61 3.51 4.61
C ASP A 259 -16.65 3.01 5.69
N PHE A 260 -15.36 2.92 5.36
CA PHE A 260 -14.32 2.37 6.23
C PHE A 260 -13.36 3.48 6.68
N THR A 261 -13.61 4.01 7.88
CA THR A 261 -12.79 5.04 8.52
C THR A 261 -12.25 4.53 9.84
N ILE A 262 -11.34 5.27 10.47
CA ILE A 262 -10.90 4.94 11.83
C ILE A 262 -12.07 4.87 12.84
N HIS A 263 -13.18 5.55 12.54
CA HIS A 263 -14.38 5.62 13.39
C HIS A 263 -15.38 4.49 13.11
N THR A 264 -15.38 3.92 11.91
CA THR A 264 -16.39 2.94 11.46
C THR A 264 -15.82 1.55 11.16
N ALA A 265 -14.50 1.45 10.97
CA ALA A 265 -13.87 0.20 10.54
C ALA A 265 -14.00 -0.93 11.57
N LEU A 266 -13.99 -0.64 12.87
CA LEU A 266 -14.15 -1.68 13.90
C LEU A 266 -15.54 -2.32 13.85
N ASP A 267 -16.58 -1.50 13.69
CA ASP A 267 -17.96 -1.98 13.53
C ASP A 267 -18.10 -2.79 12.25
N ALA A 268 -17.51 -2.31 11.14
CA ALA A 268 -17.48 -3.03 9.87
C ALA A 268 -16.74 -4.37 9.95
N LEU A 269 -15.71 -4.49 10.80
CA LEU A 269 -15.02 -5.75 11.04
C LEU A 269 -15.87 -6.72 11.84
N ALA A 270 -16.75 -6.24 12.73
CA ALA A 270 -17.60 -7.08 13.58
C ALA A 270 -16.81 -8.22 14.29
N GLY A 271 -15.58 -7.95 14.72
CA GLY A 271 -14.69 -8.91 15.36
C GLY A 271 -13.93 -9.87 14.42
N ARG A 272 -14.17 -9.84 13.10
CA ARG A 272 -13.49 -10.67 12.09
C ARG A 272 -12.12 -10.15 11.69
N ASP A 273 -11.34 -10.98 10.98
CA ASP A 273 -10.11 -10.59 10.28
C ASP A 273 -10.22 -10.98 8.80
N PRO A 274 -10.90 -10.16 7.96
CA PRO A 274 -11.08 -10.48 6.55
C PRO A 274 -9.77 -10.57 5.76
N TRP A 275 -8.68 -9.95 6.24
CA TRP A 275 -7.39 -10.09 5.58
C TRP A 275 -6.85 -11.49 5.76
N ALA A 276 -6.79 -11.98 7.01
CA ALA A 276 -6.34 -13.34 7.29
C ALA A 276 -7.30 -14.40 6.73
N GLU A 277 -8.61 -14.18 6.81
CA GLU A 277 -9.65 -15.13 6.35
C GLU A 277 -9.65 -15.32 4.83
N HIS A 278 -9.25 -14.31 4.05
CA HIS A 278 -9.32 -14.33 2.58
C HIS A 278 -7.96 -14.33 1.89
N MET A 279 -6.85 -14.24 2.64
CA MET A 279 -5.51 -14.40 2.08
C MET A 279 -5.30 -15.87 1.67
N PRO A 280 -5.01 -16.16 0.39
CA PRO A 280 -4.66 -17.51 -0.01
C PRO A 280 -3.30 -17.91 0.56
N ASP A 281 -2.98 -19.21 0.51
CA ASP A 281 -1.63 -19.68 0.84
C ASP A 281 -0.58 -19.07 -0.12
N PRO A 282 0.70 -18.94 0.31
CA PRO A 282 1.79 -18.51 -0.55
C PRO A 282 1.91 -19.38 -1.80
N GLN A 283 2.06 -18.73 -2.96
CA GLN A 283 2.05 -19.38 -4.27
C GLN A 283 3.39 -19.23 -4.99
N ARG A 284 3.74 -20.21 -5.82
CA ARG A 284 4.85 -20.11 -6.78
C ARG A 284 4.36 -19.35 -8.02
N LEU A 285 5.16 -18.40 -8.51
CA LEU A 285 4.86 -17.74 -9.78
C LEU A 285 5.07 -18.70 -10.96
N PRO A 286 4.13 -18.77 -11.92
CA PRO A 286 4.32 -19.52 -13.16
C PRO A 286 5.49 -18.97 -13.98
N ASP A 287 6.30 -19.85 -14.54
CA ASP A 287 7.48 -19.48 -15.32
C ASP A 287 7.09 -18.76 -16.63
N ASP A 288 5.99 -19.16 -17.28
CA ASP A 288 5.45 -18.51 -18.48
C ASP A 288 5.03 -17.05 -18.21
N LEU A 289 4.49 -16.79 -17.02
CA LEU A 289 4.05 -15.47 -16.61
C LEU A 289 5.25 -14.52 -16.44
N ILE A 290 6.34 -15.04 -15.87
CA ILE A 290 7.61 -14.30 -15.72
C ILE A 290 8.21 -14.02 -17.10
N GLU A 291 8.28 -15.03 -17.97
CA GLU A 291 8.82 -14.89 -19.34
C GLU A 291 8.06 -13.86 -20.16
N GLN A 292 6.72 -13.92 -20.15
CA GLN A 292 5.87 -12.89 -20.77
C GLN A 292 6.17 -11.50 -20.20
N GLY A 293 6.31 -11.40 -18.88
CA GLY A 293 6.57 -10.15 -18.18
C GLY A 293 7.93 -9.50 -18.48
N ARG A 294 8.94 -10.33 -18.81
CA ARG A 294 10.27 -9.88 -19.25
C ARG A 294 10.23 -9.33 -20.67
N ALA A 295 9.33 -9.82 -21.53
CA ALA A 295 9.12 -9.30 -22.88
C ALA A 295 8.36 -7.95 -22.89
N ILE A 296 7.63 -7.62 -21.82
CA ILE A 296 6.89 -6.35 -21.70
C ILE A 296 7.85 -5.25 -21.18
N PRO A 297 8.00 -4.12 -21.91
CA PRO A 297 8.82 -3.00 -21.45
C PRO A 297 8.35 -2.44 -20.11
N VAL A 298 9.29 -2.00 -19.28
CA VAL A 298 8.97 -1.31 -18.02
C VAL A 298 8.25 0.00 -18.35
N ALA A 299 6.97 0.11 -17.96
CA ALA A 299 6.07 1.18 -18.37
C ALA A 299 6.62 2.59 -18.09
N ARG A 300 7.26 2.79 -16.92
CA ARG A 300 7.92 4.06 -16.56
C ARG A 300 9.08 4.42 -17.50
N VAL A 301 9.88 3.44 -17.91
CA VAL A 301 11.01 3.65 -18.83
C VAL A 301 10.49 3.95 -20.23
N ALA A 302 9.49 3.19 -20.68
CA ALA A 302 8.83 3.44 -21.96
C ALA A 302 8.23 4.86 -22.03
N ALA A 303 7.52 5.28 -20.97
CA ALA A 303 6.95 6.63 -20.87
C ALA A 303 8.03 7.72 -20.87
N MET A 304 9.17 7.52 -20.20
CA MET A 304 10.29 8.46 -20.23
C MET A 304 10.86 8.62 -21.64
N HIS A 305 11.04 7.51 -22.38
CA HIS A 305 11.53 7.56 -23.76
C HIS A 305 10.52 8.25 -24.68
N GLU A 306 9.24 7.97 -24.53
CA GLU A 306 8.17 8.62 -25.29
C GLU A 306 8.08 10.12 -25.00
N GLY A 307 8.18 10.53 -23.73
CA GLY A 307 8.23 11.95 -23.37
C GLY A 307 9.42 12.68 -24.00
N LYS A 308 10.59 12.04 -24.05
CA LYS A 308 11.78 12.58 -24.75
C LYS A 308 11.55 12.69 -26.26
N ARG A 309 10.86 11.71 -26.88
CA ARG A 309 10.52 11.75 -28.31
C ARG A 309 9.56 12.91 -28.62
N ARG A 310 8.45 13.03 -27.88
CA ARG A 310 7.47 14.13 -28.04
C ARG A 310 8.11 15.50 -27.84
N ALA A 311 9.02 15.63 -26.87
CA ALA A 311 9.73 16.88 -26.61
C ALA A 311 10.74 17.26 -27.72
N ARG A 312 11.33 16.27 -28.42
CA ARG A 312 12.19 16.53 -29.58
C ARG A 312 11.36 16.99 -30.79
N ALA A 313 10.28 16.29 -31.11
CA ALA A 313 9.40 16.66 -32.21
C ALA A 313 8.90 18.11 -32.08
N ARG A 314 8.47 18.54 -30.88
CA ARG A 314 8.03 19.92 -30.60
C ARG A 314 9.13 21.00 -30.68
N ARG A 315 10.40 20.62 -30.74
CA ARG A 315 11.53 21.55 -30.91
C ARG A 315 11.95 21.68 -32.37
N ASP A 316 11.58 20.70 -33.19
CA ASP A 316 11.88 20.64 -34.61
C ASP A 316 10.72 21.23 -35.45
N ASP A 317 9.56 21.48 -34.82
CA ASP A 317 8.40 22.27 -35.32
C ASP A 317 8.49 23.75 -34.90
#